data_AF-A0A7R9QF77-F1
#
_entry.id   AF-A0A7R9QF77-F1
#
_cell.length_a   1.000
_cell.length_b   1.000
_cell.length_c   1.000
_cell.angle_alpha   90.00
_cell.angle_beta   90.00
_cell.angle_gamma   90.00
#
_symmetry.space_group_name_H-M   'P 1'
#
loop_
_entity.id
_entity.type
_entity.pdbx_description
1 polymer ?
#
loop_
_entity_poly.entity_id
_entity_poly.type
_entity_poly.pdbx_seq_one_letter_code
_entity_poly.pdbx_strand_id
1 'polypeptide(L)'
;MVYESLNLFVSPEKFYIRPVGNDNELLVIDRQTTYISLEAPRTQITGIATSKLIHGIFGIIRLLAGPYLIVITRVSLVGKIYGHEVFKIDETEIIPFSRTTLHLTEDQIQYNKSYLSMVKTVLDSPYFYLCYTYDLTHTLQSLYNCGPDFTSKSYFERADKRFVWNHWLLSELAARQELQSYCIPILHGFVHINGVTINRKQFVWTIISRRCVSRAGTRLFMRGIDSDGHPANYVETEQIVEYESSQSSFVQIRGSIPLHWTQLPDLRYKPPPQLTQYANQLQSYHKHIEHLINNYGKICLINLINHSGQELPLERAFRDIVNQSNNQFVRYESFDFHHECRQMRWDRLSILMDRIDNELKEFSYFLTSADRSALSLQEGVFRTNCIDSLDRTNVVQGLIAKHCLESVLKRFQIINGSDKLEHFPEFLYLYRNGWADNADICSIQYAGTGALKTDFTRTGKRSPMGAVKDGINSLVRYYKNNFADGFRQDAIDLFLGNYRIDENEGKLVKCPLKDRQEWKYLTVSLTFKWLTSL
;
A
#
# COMPACT_ATOMS: atom_id res chain seq x y z
N MET A 1 18.78 -1.44 -15.69
CA MET A 1 17.96 -2.68 -15.70
C MET A 1 18.20 -3.43 -14.40
N VAL A 2 17.25 -4.22 -13.92
CA VAL A 2 17.42 -5.06 -12.72
C VAL A 2 17.41 -6.53 -13.11
N TYR A 3 18.02 -7.37 -12.27
CA TYR A 3 18.06 -8.81 -12.49
C TYR A 3 16.75 -9.51 -12.09
N GLU A 4 16.25 -10.38 -12.96
CA GLU A 4 14.95 -11.06 -12.76
C GLU A 4 15.07 -12.33 -11.91
N SER A 5 16.13 -13.10 -12.16
CA SER A 5 16.39 -14.37 -11.50
C SER A 5 17.84 -14.41 -11.03
N LEU A 6 18.05 -14.85 -9.79
CA LEU A 6 19.36 -14.91 -9.16
C LEU A 6 19.57 -16.30 -8.54
N ASN A 7 20.77 -16.87 -8.69
CA ASN A 7 21.21 -18.03 -7.93
C ASN A 7 21.89 -17.56 -6.65
N LEU A 8 21.29 -17.87 -5.51
CA LEU A 8 21.86 -17.66 -4.18
C LEU A 8 22.58 -18.93 -3.72
N PHE A 9 23.87 -18.80 -3.40
CA PHE A 9 24.67 -19.83 -2.77
C PHE A 9 24.98 -19.40 -1.33
N VAL A 10 24.58 -20.23 -0.36
CA VAL A 10 24.76 -19.95 1.07
C VAL A 10 25.86 -20.84 1.63
N SER A 11 27.01 -20.25 1.94
CA SER A 11 28.09 -20.91 2.69
C SER A 11 28.10 -20.46 4.16
N PRO A 12 28.82 -21.13 5.06
CA PRO A 12 28.99 -20.67 6.44
C PRO A 12 29.53 -19.23 6.55
N GLU A 13 30.41 -18.83 5.65
CA GLU A 13 31.17 -17.58 5.70
C GLU A 13 30.64 -16.48 4.76
N LYS A 14 30.02 -16.85 3.64
CA LYS A 14 29.65 -15.90 2.58
C LYS A 14 28.30 -16.26 1.96
N PHE A 15 27.57 -15.23 1.51
CA PHE A 15 26.53 -15.37 0.50
C PHE A 15 27.11 -15.02 -0.86
N TYR A 16 26.85 -15.85 -1.86
CA TYR A 16 27.18 -15.54 -3.25
C TYR A 16 25.88 -15.44 -4.04
N ILE A 17 25.67 -14.34 -4.74
CA ILE A 17 24.46 -14.07 -5.49
C ILE A 17 24.88 -13.81 -6.93
N ARG A 18 24.46 -14.71 -7.83
CA ARG A 18 24.79 -14.65 -9.25
C ARG A 18 23.53 -14.43 -10.08
N PRO A 19 23.48 -13.45 -11.00
CA PRO A 19 22.37 -13.32 -11.91
C PRO A 19 22.30 -14.49 -12.91
N VAL A 20 21.10 -15.01 -13.15
CA VAL A 20 20.88 -16.05 -14.15
C VAL A 20 21.08 -15.45 -15.55
N GLY A 21 21.97 -16.03 -16.34
CA GLY A 21 22.30 -15.57 -17.69
C GLY A 21 23.37 -14.47 -17.76
N ASN A 22 23.88 -13.97 -16.62
CA ASN A 22 25.05 -13.11 -16.58
C ASN A 22 26.12 -13.73 -15.68
N ASP A 23 27.03 -14.48 -16.29
CA ASP A 23 28.16 -15.09 -15.60
C ASP A 23 29.33 -14.14 -15.37
N ASN A 24 29.18 -12.82 -15.58
CA ASN A 24 30.29 -11.87 -15.37
C ASN A 24 30.26 -11.17 -14.01
N GLU A 25 29.16 -11.31 -13.26
CA GLU A 25 28.98 -10.63 -11.98
C GLU A 25 28.66 -11.63 -10.86
N LEU A 26 29.35 -11.46 -9.73
CA LEU A 26 29.10 -12.22 -8.52
C LEU A 26 29.04 -11.27 -7.32
N LEU A 27 27.84 -11.06 -6.79
CA LEU A 27 27.66 -10.31 -5.55
C LEU A 27 28.03 -11.21 -4.37
N VAL A 28 29.04 -10.81 -3.61
CA VAL A 28 29.54 -11.52 -2.44
C VAL A 28 29.27 -10.70 -1.20
N ILE A 29 28.59 -11.31 -0.24
CA ILE A 29 28.32 -10.73 1.08
C ILE A 29 29.03 -11.59 2.12
N ASP A 30 30.03 -11.02 2.77
CA ASP A 30 30.73 -11.68 3.88
C ASP A 30 29.86 -11.67 5.14
N ARG A 31 29.59 -12.86 5.67
CA ARG A 31 28.66 -13.06 6.79
C ARG A 31 29.27 -12.69 8.15
N GLN A 32 30.58 -12.56 8.24
CA GLN A 32 31.29 -12.19 9.47
C GLN A 32 31.54 -10.68 9.52
N THR A 33 32.13 -10.14 8.46
CA THR A 33 32.50 -8.71 8.36
C THR A 33 31.35 -7.83 7.88
N THR A 34 30.28 -8.42 7.34
CA THR A 34 29.16 -7.73 6.69
C THR A 34 29.54 -6.95 5.43
N TYR A 35 30.78 -7.15 4.95
CA TYR A 35 31.28 -6.48 3.77
C TYR A 35 30.63 -7.06 2.51
N ILE A 36 30.09 -6.17 1.69
CA ILE A 36 29.48 -6.47 0.39
C ILE A 36 30.50 -6.14 -0.70
N SER A 37 30.60 -6.93 -1.76
CA SER A 37 31.49 -6.64 -2.91
C SER A 37 31.01 -7.34 -4.17
N LEU A 38 31.43 -6.83 -5.33
CA LEU A 38 31.36 -7.57 -6.59
C LEU A 38 32.71 -8.25 -6.83
N GLU A 39 32.68 -9.57 -6.96
CA GLU A 39 33.85 -10.37 -7.28
C GLU A 39 33.81 -10.87 -8.73
N ALA A 40 34.99 -11.18 -9.27
CA ALA A 40 35.13 -11.74 -10.61
C ALA A 40 34.51 -13.15 -10.69
N PRO A 41 33.97 -13.56 -11.85
CA PRO A 41 33.17 -14.79 -11.95
C PRO A 41 33.94 -16.09 -11.79
N ARG A 42 35.27 -16.04 -11.87
CA ARG A 42 36.16 -17.17 -11.59
C ARG A 42 36.36 -17.44 -10.10
N THR A 43 35.80 -16.62 -9.20
CA THR A 43 35.80 -16.93 -7.78
C THR A 43 35.11 -18.29 -7.59
N GLN A 44 35.87 -19.26 -7.07
CA GLN A 44 35.34 -20.57 -6.75
C GLN A 44 34.32 -20.41 -5.61
N ILE A 45 33.05 -20.71 -5.90
CA ILE A 45 32.04 -20.90 -4.87
C ILE A 45 32.45 -22.15 -4.10
N THR A 46 32.71 -21.99 -2.80
CA THR A 46 33.21 -23.08 -1.96
C THR A 46 32.21 -24.25 -1.91
N GLY A 47 32.72 -25.49 -1.99
CA GLY A 47 31.94 -26.72 -2.24
C GLY A 47 30.95 -27.18 -1.16
N ILE A 48 30.63 -26.36 -0.16
CA ILE A 48 29.65 -26.64 0.91
C ILE A 48 28.44 -25.68 0.82
N ALA A 49 28.36 -24.86 -0.24
CA ALA A 49 27.27 -23.91 -0.38
C ALA A 49 25.96 -24.59 -0.85
N THR A 50 24.86 -24.35 -0.13
CA THR A 50 23.53 -24.72 -0.64
C THR A 50 23.10 -23.70 -1.69
N SER A 51 22.65 -24.17 -2.86
CA SER A 51 22.18 -23.30 -3.94
C SER A 51 20.65 -23.20 -3.93
N LYS A 52 20.13 -22.00 -4.18
CA LYS A 52 18.70 -21.74 -4.31
C LYS A 52 18.45 -20.69 -5.38
N LEU A 53 17.41 -20.89 -6.18
CA LEU A 53 16.90 -19.86 -7.09
C LEU A 53 16.06 -18.85 -6.29
N ILE A 54 16.34 -17.57 -6.47
CA ILE A 54 15.57 -16.47 -5.89
C ILE A 54 15.14 -15.50 -7.00
N HIS A 55 14.02 -14.82 -6.78
CA HIS A 55 13.42 -13.87 -7.72
C HIS A 55 13.79 -12.40 -7.41
N GLY A 56 14.65 -12.19 -6.41
CA GLY A 56 15.10 -10.87 -6.02
C GLY A 56 15.54 -10.82 -4.56
N ILE A 57 16.27 -9.77 -4.23
CA ILE A 57 16.62 -9.43 -2.84
C ILE A 57 15.54 -8.49 -2.33
N PHE A 58 14.86 -8.87 -1.26
CA PHE A 58 13.92 -7.98 -0.59
C PHE A 58 14.69 -6.87 0.14
N GLY A 59 15.76 -7.25 0.84
CA GLY A 59 16.74 -6.32 1.43
C GLY A 59 17.47 -6.91 2.63
N ILE A 60 18.16 -6.06 3.39
CA ILE A 60 18.92 -6.43 4.59
C ILE A 60 18.30 -5.71 5.79
N ILE A 61 18.11 -6.43 6.90
CA ILE A 61 17.63 -5.85 8.17
C ILE A 61 18.58 -6.21 9.31
N ARG A 62 18.90 -5.23 10.17
CA ARG A 62 19.74 -5.43 11.36
C ARG A 62 18.87 -5.60 12.60
N LEU A 63 19.03 -6.74 13.27
CA LEU A 63 18.41 -7.04 14.56
C LEU A 63 19.50 -7.25 15.62
N LEU A 64 19.11 -7.57 16.86
CA LEU A 64 20.06 -7.76 17.96
C LEU A 64 21.15 -8.80 17.67
N ALA A 65 20.82 -9.90 17.00
CA ALA A 65 21.80 -10.94 16.63
C ALA A 65 22.68 -10.59 15.42
N GLY A 66 22.50 -9.40 14.84
CA GLY A 66 23.19 -8.94 13.63
C GLY A 66 22.26 -8.84 12.41
N PRO A 67 22.85 -8.68 11.20
CA PRO A 67 22.11 -8.53 9.97
C PRO A 67 21.49 -9.85 9.48
N TYR A 68 20.36 -9.71 8.78
CA TYR A 68 19.63 -10.78 8.11
C TYR A 68 19.37 -10.37 6.67
N LEU A 69 19.62 -11.29 5.74
CA LEU A 69 19.30 -11.15 4.33
C LEU A 69 17.89 -11.67 4.09
N ILE A 70 17.02 -10.84 3.50
CA ILE A 70 15.66 -11.22 3.13
C ILE A 70 15.61 -11.40 1.61
N VAL A 71 15.21 -12.60 1.16
CA VAL A 71 15.15 -12.97 -0.26
C VAL A 71 13.76 -13.43 -0.66
N ILE A 72 13.43 -13.26 -1.94
CA ILE A 72 12.16 -13.68 -2.53
C ILE A 72 12.34 -15.05 -3.16
N THR A 73 11.71 -16.07 -2.62
CA THR A 73 11.89 -17.46 -3.08
C THR A 73 10.83 -17.92 -4.07
N ARG A 74 9.64 -17.31 -4.04
CA ARG A 74 8.56 -17.64 -4.96
C ARG A 74 7.72 -16.42 -5.34
N VAL A 75 7.37 -16.35 -6.62
CA VAL A 75 6.46 -15.35 -7.17
C VAL A 75 5.42 -16.01 -8.09
N SER A 76 4.24 -15.41 -8.19
CA SER A 76 3.20 -15.79 -9.14
C SER A 76 2.94 -14.66 -10.13
N LEU A 77 2.83 -14.97 -11.43
CA LEU A 77 2.43 -14.00 -12.44
C LEU A 77 0.98 -13.54 -12.20
N VAL A 78 0.77 -12.23 -12.11
CA VAL A 78 -0.56 -11.61 -11.98
C VAL A 78 -1.16 -11.33 -13.35
N GLY A 79 -0.33 -10.82 -14.27
CA GLY A 79 -0.74 -10.42 -15.61
C GLY A 79 0.33 -9.56 -16.27
N LYS A 80 -0.04 -8.95 -17.39
CA LYS A 80 0.84 -8.06 -18.15
C LYS A 80 0.22 -6.68 -18.25
N ILE A 81 1.03 -5.66 -18.01
CA ILE A 81 0.68 -4.25 -18.24
C ILE A 81 1.61 -3.77 -19.34
N TYR A 82 1.09 -3.38 -20.50
CA TYR A 82 1.89 -2.98 -21.67
C TYR A 82 2.94 -4.02 -22.11
N GLY A 83 2.63 -5.30 -21.93
CA GLY A 83 3.55 -6.41 -22.21
C GLY A 83 4.57 -6.69 -21.09
N HIS A 84 4.66 -5.84 -20.07
CA HIS A 84 5.51 -6.04 -18.90
C HIS A 84 4.85 -6.96 -17.88
N GLU A 85 5.57 -7.98 -17.44
CA GLU A 85 5.05 -8.98 -16.51
C GLU A 85 5.07 -8.47 -15.07
N VAL A 86 3.90 -8.51 -14.42
CA VAL A 86 3.75 -8.12 -13.02
C VAL A 86 3.61 -9.37 -12.16
N PHE A 87 4.44 -9.45 -11.14
CA PHE A 87 4.52 -10.60 -10.25
C PHE A 87 4.07 -10.24 -8.85
N LYS A 88 3.37 -11.17 -8.21
CA LYS A 88 3.02 -11.12 -6.78
C LYS A 88 3.99 -12.01 -6.02
N ILE A 89 4.55 -11.50 -4.94
CA ILE A 89 5.43 -12.27 -4.04
C ILE A 89 4.58 -13.24 -3.23
N ASP A 90 4.90 -14.53 -3.31
CA ASP A 90 4.21 -15.59 -2.56
C ASP A 90 4.98 -16.02 -1.32
N GLU A 91 6.31 -16.11 -1.41
CA GLU A 91 7.17 -16.55 -0.31
C GLU A 91 8.46 -15.74 -0.23
N THR A 92 8.88 -15.51 1.01
CA THR A 92 10.15 -14.88 1.35
C THR A 92 10.88 -15.72 2.39
N GLU A 93 12.20 -15.56 2.46
CA GLU A 93 13.04 -16.25 3.43
C GLU A 93 13.99 -15.25 4.09
N ILE A 94 14.14 -15.39 5.41
CA ILE A 94 15.02 -14.57 6.23
C ILE A 94 16.23 -15.41 6.62
N ILE A 95 17.42 -15.03 6.16
CA ILE A 95 18.66 -15.79 6.34
C ILE A 95 19.64 -14.96 7.19
N PRO A 96 20.04 -15.43 8.39
CA PRO A 96 20.97 -14.69 9.24
C PRO A 96 22.38 -14.66 8.64
N PHE A 97 23.09 -13.55 8.82
CA PHE A 97 24.51 -13.47 8.48
C PHE A 97 25.31 -14.37 9.44
N SER A 98 25.33 -14.08 10.74
CA SER A 98 25.98 -14.97 11.72
C SER A 98 25.05 -16.10 12.18
N ARG A 99 25.58 -17.32 12.32
CA ARG A 99 24.83 -18.46 12.90
C ARG A 99 24.84 -18.47 14.43
N THR A 100 25.70 -17.68 15.07
CA THR A 100 25.92 -17.75 16.52
C THR A 100 25.29 -16.57 17.25
N THR A 101 24.52 -16.85 18.30
CA THR A 101 23.98 -15.84 19.23
C THR A 101 24.77 -15.77 20.54
N LEU A 102 25.99 -16.30 20.57
CA LEU A 102 26.80 -16.42 21.80
C LEU A 102 27.16 -15.05 22.44
N HIS A 103 27.14 -13.97 21.64
CA HIS A 103 27.40 -12.60 22.11
C HIS A 103 26.16 -11.94 22.76
N LEU A 104 25.02 -12.62 22.73
CA LEU A 104 23.75 -12.15 23.29
C LEU A 104 23.47 -12.78 24.65
N THR A 105 22.82 -12.02 25.52
CA THR A 105 22.21 -12.54 26.75
C THR A 105 20.95 -13.34 26.44
N GLU A 106 20.47 -14.15 27.38
CA GLU A 106 19.21 -14.90 27.22
C GLU A 106 18.02 -13.98 26.88
N ASP A 107 17.92 -12.84 27.57
CA ASP A 107 16.94 -11.80 27.30
C ASP A 107 17.05 -11.27 25.86
N GLN A 108 18.26 -10.96 25.39
CA GLN A 108 18.48 -10.49 24.02
C GLN A 108 18.14 -11.54 22.96
N ILE A 109 18.37 -12.82 23.23
CA ILE A 109 17.94 -13.92 22.35
C ILE A 109 16.42 -13.92 22.24
N GLN A 110 15.69 -13.71 23.34
CA GLN A 110 14.23 -13.67 23.33
C GLN A 110 13.68 -12.42 22.64
N TYR A 111 14.30 -11.25 22.85
CA TYR A 111 13.95 -10.03 22.13
C TYR A 111 14.22 -10.18 20.62
N ASN A 112 15.36 -10.76 20.22
CA ASN A 112 15.67 -11.03 18.82
C ASN A 112 14.63 -11.94 18.16
N LYS A 113 14.16 -12.99 18.85
CA LYS A 113 13.06 -13.84 18.36
C LYS A 113 11.77 -13.04 18.15
N SER A 114 11.49 -12.09 19.04
CA SER A 114 10.30 -11.22 18.95
C SER A 114 10.41 -10.27 17.76
N TYR A 115 11.57 -9.66 17.54
CA TYR A 115 11.86 -8.84 16.37
C TYR A 115 11.79 -9.65 15.06
N LEU A 116 12.32 -10.87 15.02
CA LEU A 116 12.16 -11.76 13.87
C LEU A 116 10.68 -12.07 13.58
N SER A 117 9.88 -12.30 14.61
CA SER A 117 8.44 -12.49 14.47
C SER A 117 7.74 -11.24 13.94
N MET A 118 8.19 -10.04 14.32
CA MET A 118 7.68 -8.78 13.78
C MET A 118 7.98 -8.66 12.28
N VAL A 119 9.23 -8.85 11.87
CA VAL A 119 9.63 -8.80 10.45
C VAL A 119 8.83 -9.82 9.62
N LYS A 120 8.72 -11.06 10.13
CA LYS A 120 7.93 -12.10 9.48
C LYS A 120 6.45 -11.72 9.34
N THR A 121 5.87 -11.08 10.35
CA THR A 121 4.47 -10.62 10.31
C THR A 121 4.22 -9.61 9.17
N VAL A 122 5.20 -8.75 8.86
CA VAL A 122 5.09 -7.81 7.75
C VAL A 122 5.30 -8.52 6.41
N LEU A 123 6.27 -9.42 6.30
CA LEU A 123 6.53 -10.20 5.08
C LEU A 123 5.37 -11.14 4.72
N ASP A 124 4.73 -11.74 5.72
CA ASP A 124 3.55 -12.58 5.57
C ASP A 124 2.27 -11.74 5.29
N SER A 125 2.37 -10.40 5.33
CA SER A 125 1.26 -9.55 4.95
C SER A 125 0.98 -9.72 3.45
N PRO A 126 -0.29 -9.84 3.06
CA PRO A 126 -0.58 -10.29 1.72
C PRO A 126 -0.35 -9.15 0.71
N TYR A 127 0.02 -9.55 -0.51
CA TYR A 127 0.08 -8.71 -1.71
C TYR A 127 1.20 -7.66 -1.73
N PHE A 128 2.44 -8.15 -1.74
CA PHE A 128 3.57 -7.43 -2.31
C PHE A 128 3.74 -7.76 -3.80
N TYR A 129 4.10 -6.76 -4.59
CA TYR A 129 4.28 -6.90 -6.04
C TYR A 129 5.62 -6.36 -6.48
N LEU A 130 6.11 -6.94 -7.58
CA LEU A 130 7.29 -6.46 -8.29
C LEU A 130 7.07 -6.57 -9.80
N CYS A 131 7.78 -5.74 -10.54
CA CYS A 131 7.93 -5.85 -11.98
C CYS A 131 9.37 -5.46 -12.31
N TYR A 132 10.06 -6.26 -13.11
CA TYR A 132 11.48 -6.04 -13.40
C TYR A 132 11.71 -4.94 -14.45
N THR A 133 10.71 -4.71 -15.30
CA THR A 133 10.86 -3.88 -16.51
C THR A 133 10.02 -2.60 -16.49
N TYR A 134 8.94 -2.55 -15.69
CA TYR A 134 8.01 -1.43 -15.61
C TYR A 134 7.90 -0.92 -14.18
N ASP A 135 8.01 0.39 -14.01
CA ASP A 135 7.99 1.02 -12.70
C ASP A 135 6.56 1.18 -12.17
N LEU A 136 6.14 0.21 -11.35
CA LEU A 136 4.81 0.21 -10.74
C LEU A 136 4.61 1.33 -9.71
N THR A 137 5.68 2.01 -9.28
CA THR A 137 5.61 3.03 -8.21
C THR A 137 5.08 4.37 -8.72
N HIS A 138 5.17 4.62 -10.03
CA HIS A 138 4.64 5.81 -10.67
C HIS A 138 3.32 5.53 -11.38
N THR A 139 2.51 6.58 -11.55
CA THR A 139 1.34 6.52 -12.45
C THR A 139 1.80 6.52 -13.90
N LEU A 140 0.94 6.07 -14.81
CA LEU A 140 1.19 6.13 -16.24
C LEU A 140 1.47 7.56 -16.72
N GLN A 141 0.70 8.54 -16.25
CA GLN A 141 0.90 9.94 -16.59
C GLN A 141 2.23 10.48 -16.04
N SER A 142 2.61 10.11 -14.82
CA SER A 142 3.90 10.49 -14.23
C SER A 142 5.06 9.96 -15.05
N LEU A 143 5.00 8.69 -15.49
CA LEU A 143 6.00 8.09 -16.37
C LEU A 143 6.03 8.76 -17.76
N TYR A 144 4.88 9.14 -18.31
CA TYR A 144 4.82 9.88 -19.57
C TYR A 144 5.49 11.25 -19.48
N ASN A 145 5.32 11.95 -18.36
CA ASN A 145 5.90 13.28 -18.12
C ASN A 145 7.41 13.23 -17.81
N CYS A 146 7.99 12.05 -17.62
CA CYS A 146 9.40 11.89 -17.31
C CYS A 146 10.27 12.10 -18.56
N GLY A 147 11.28 12.96 -18.45
CA GLY A 147 12.25 13.20 -19.53
C GLY A 147 13.27 12.08 -19.71
N PRO A 148 14.16 12.17 -20.71
CA PRO A 148 15.19 11.15 -20.99
C PRO A 148 16.12 10.88 -19.80
N ASP A 149 16.41 11.90 -18.97
CA ASP A 149 17.21 11.79 -17.75
C ASP A 149 16.60 10.86 -16.69
N PHE A 150 15.30 10.61 -16.74
CA PHE A 150 14.65 9.63 -15.86
C PHE A 150 14.98 8.19 -16.28
N THR A 151 15.22 7.96 -17.56
CA THR A 151 15.48 6.63 -18.13
C THR A 151 16.95 6.22 -17.94
N SER A 152 17.86 7.19 -17.76
CA SER A 152 19.27 6.93 -17.47
C SER A 152 19.54 6.53 -16.01
N LYS A 153 18.64 6.91 -15.09
CA LYS A 153 18.71 6.52 -13.67
C LYS A 153 18.46 5.03 -13.49
N SER A 154 19.04 4.47 -12.43
CA SER A 154 18.71 3.10 -12.06
C SER A 154 17.25 2.98 -11.63
N TYR A 155 16.76 1.74 -11.65
CA TYR A 155 15.36 1.48 -11.33
C TYR A 155 15.01 1.89 -9.89
N PHE A 156 15.92 1.66 -8.94
CA PHE A 156 15.71 2.05 -7.55
C PHE A 156 15.77 3.58 -7.35
N GLU A 157 16.64 4.29 -8.07
CA GLU A 157 16.79 5.75 -7.94
C GLU A 157 15.59 6.51 -8.51
N ARG A 158 14.99 5.99 -9.58
CA ARG A 158 13.86 6.63 -10.26
C ARG A 158 12.51 6.32 -9.60
N ALA A 159 12.43 5.23 -8.84
CA ALA A 159 11.20 4.80 -8.17
C ALA A 159 10.67 5.88 -7.20
N ASP A 160 9.34 6.02 -7.14
CA ASP A 160 8.69 6.88 -6.16
C ASP A 160 8.81 6.27 -4.76
N LYS A 161 9.73 6.83 -3.96
CA LYS A 161 10.03 6.39 -2.60
C LYS A 161 8.80 6.31 -1.69
N ARG A 162 7.72 7.06 -1.98
CA ARG A 162 6.46 6.96 -1.23
C ARG A 162 5.89 5.55 -1.27
N PHE A 163 6.15 4.77 -2.33
CA PHE A 163 5.53 3.48 -2.57
C PHE A 163 6.52 2.30 -2.55
N VAL A 164 7.81 2.54 -2.27
CA VAL A 164 8.85 1.49 -2.19
C VAL A 164 8.95 0.94 -0.77
N TRP A 165 8.26 -0.16 -0.48
CA TRP A 165 8.17 -0.73 0.87
C TRP A 165 9.48 -1.32 1.39
N ASN A 166 10.40 -1.68 0.49
CA ASN A 166 11.72 -2.15 0.83
C ASN A 166 12.81 -1.09 0.70
N HIS A 167 12.46 0.20 0.61
CA HIS A 167 13.43 1.28 0.42
C HIS A 167 14.50 1.30 1.50
N TRP A 168 14.08 1.22 2.77
CA TRP A 168 14.99 1.16 3.91
C TRP A 168 15.87 -0.10 3.88
N LEU A 169 15.27 -1.25 3.59
CA LEU A 169 15.97 -2.55 3.58
C LEU A 169 17.01 -2.65 2.45
N LEU A 170 16.80 -1.93 1.36
CA LEU A 170 17.76 -1.85 0.25
C LEU A 170 18.81 -0.76 0.43
N SER A 171 18.75 0.07 1.48
CA SER A 171 19.64 1.23 1.63
C SER A 171 21.13 0.90 1.56
N GLU A 172 21.57 -0.20 2.20
CA GLU A 172 22.98 -0.63 2.19
C GLU A 172 23.46 -1.06 0.79
N LEU A 173 22.58 -1.70 0.00
CA LEU A 173 22.89 -2.12 -1.37
C LEU A 173 22.82 -0.93 -2.33
N ALA A 174 21.76 -0.13 -2.23
CA ALA A 174 21.51 1.01 -3.10
C ALA A 174 22.51 2.15 -2.93
N ALA A 175 23.20 2.24 -1.78
CA ALA A 175 24.29 3.18 -1.56
C ALA A 175 25.49 2.97 -2.50
N ARG A 176 25.57 1.81 -3.18
CA ARG A 176 26.67 1.46 -4.08
C ARG A 176 26.16 1.39 -5.51
N GLN A 177 26.71 2.22 -6.38
CA GLN A 177 26.23 2.36 -7.75
C GLN A 177 26.31 1.04 -8.53
N GLU A 178 27.36 0.26 -8.32
CA GLU A 178 27.55 -1.05 -8.96
C GLU A 178 26.52 -2.12 -8.55
N LEU A 179 25.79 -1.93 -7.44
CA LEU A 179 24.81 -2.90 -6.93
C LEU A 179 23.36 -2.55 -7.28
N GLN A 180 23.12 -1.44 -7.97
CA GLN A 180 21.77 -0.96 -8.26
C GLN A 180 20.94 -1.95 -9.10
N SER A 181 21.58 -2.80 -9.90
CA SER A 181 20.92 -3.88 -10.67
C SER A 181 20.31 -4.98 -9.78
N TYR A 182 20.70 -5.08 -8.51
CA TYR A 182 20.13 -6.02 -7.53
C TYR A 182 19.00 -5.38 -6.70
N CYS A 183 18.80 -4.06 -6.81
CA CYS A 183 17.84 -3.31 -6.01
C CYS A 183 16.50 -3.19 -6.74
N ILE A 184 15.60 -4.16 -6.53
CA ILE A 184 14.25 -4.11 -7.09
C ILE A 184 13.26 -3.41 -6.13
N PRO A 185 12.56 -2.35 -6.56
CA PRO A 185 11.48 -1.75 -5.78
C PRO A 185 10.32 -2.73 -5.59
N ILE A 186 9.84 -2.84 -4.34
CA ILE A 186 8.69 -3.69 -3.99
C ILE A 186 7.52 -2.81 -3.58
N LEU A 187 6.39 -3.03 -4.24
CA LEU A 187 5.12 -2.36 -3.97
C LEU A 187 4.30 -3.15 -2.96
N HIS A 188 3.66 -2.48 -1.99
CA HIS A 188 2.58 -3.06 -1.19
C HIS A 188 1.24 -2.44 -1.57
N GLY A 189 0.21 -3.27 -1.68
CA GLY A 189 -1.13 -2.80 -2.01
C GLY A 189 -1.92 -3.83 -2.78
N PHE A 190 -2.42 -3.49 -3.97
CA PHE A 190 -3.25 -4.37 -4.79
C PHE A 190 -2.97 -4.18 -6.28
N VAL A 191 -2.85 -5.26 -7.03
CA VAL A 191 -2.78 -5.24 -8.50
C VAL A 191 -3.73 -6.29 -9.04
N HIS A 192 -4.60 -5.87 -9.95
CA HIS A 192 -5.56 -6.75 -10.60
C HIS A 192 -5.60 -6.42 -12.08
N ILE A 193 -5.34 -7.41 -12.92
CA ILE A 193 -5.21 -7.26 -14.38
C ILE A 193 -6.13 -8.28 -15.03
N ASN A 194 -7.06 -7.84 -15.86
CA ASN A 194 -7.98 -8.73 -16.57
C ASN A 194 -8.09 -8.38 -18.05
N GLY A 195 -8.06 -9.41 -18.90
CA GLY A 195 -8.51 -9.29 -20.29
C GLY A 195 -10.03 -9.32 -20.37
N VAL A 196 -10.61 -8.39 -21.11
CA VAL A 196 -12.06 -8.22 -21.25
C VAL A 196 -12.44 -8.13 -22.72
N THR A 197 -13.56 -8.73 -23.09
CA THR A 197 -14.12 -8.62 -24.44
C THR A 197 -15.51 -8.00 -24.36
N ILE A 198 -15.72 -6.86 -25.01
CA ILE A 198 -17.04 -6.22 -25.16
C ILE A 198 -17.23 -5.89 -26.63
N ASN A 199 -18.41 -6.19 -27.19
CA ASN A 199 -18.73 -5.91 -28.60
C ASN A 199 -17.64 -6.41 -29.58
N ARG A 200 -17.07 -7.60 -29.32
CA ARG A 200 -15.96 -8.24 -30.05
C ARG A 200 -14.63 -7.47 -30.03
N LYS A 201 -14.52 -6.43 -29.21
CA LYS A 201 -13.28 -5.67 -28.96
C LYS A 201 -12.64 -6.15 -27.67
N GLN A 202 -11.37 -6.55 -27.76
CA GLN A 202 -10.59 -7.03 -26.62
C GLN A 202 -9.75 -5.89 -26.06
N PHE A 203 -9.83 -5.69 -24.75
CA PHE A 203 -9.03 -4.70 -24.02
C PHE A 203 -8.57 -5.26 -22.69
N VAL A 204 -7.53 -4.68 -22.11
CA VAL A 204 -7.07 -5.01 -20.76
C VAL A 204 -7.58 -3.94 -19.80
N TRP A 205 -8.16 -4.38 -18.69
CA TRP A 205 -8.58 -3.52 -17.59
C TRP A 205 -7.77 -3.86 -16.34
N THR A 206 -7.15 -2.84 -15.77
CA THR A 206 -6.22 -2.99 -14.65
C THR A 206 -6.56 -2.02 -13.51
N ILE A 207 -6.47 -2.49 -12.27
CA ILE A 207 -6.48 -1.66 -11.06
C ILE A 207 -5.15 -1.85 -10.34
N ILE A 208 -4.48 -0.74 -10.01
CA ILE A 208 -3.31 -0.72 -9.14
C ILE A 208 -3.62 0.18 -7.94
N SER A 209 -3.48 -0.34 -6.72
CA SER A 209 -3.49 0.46 -5.50
C SER A 209 -2.12 0.39 -4.84
N ARG A 210 -1.48 1.53 -4.68
CA ARG A 210 -0.16 1.70 -4.08
C ARG A 210 -0.29 2.27 -2.68
N ARG A 211 0.18 1.53 -1.67
CA ARG A 211 0.14 1.98 -0.28
C ARG A 211 1.41 2.75 0.06
N CYS A 212 1.25 3.95 0.59
CA CYS A 212 2.37 4.79 1.00
C CYS A 212 3.10 4.21 2.23
N VAL A 213 4.42 4.36 2.26
CA VAL A 213 5.27 4.04 3.40
C VAL A 213 5.24 5.14 4.48
N SER A 214 5.06 6.40 4.08
CA SER A 214 5.01 7.53 5.01
C SER A 214 3.82 7.39 5.93
N ARG A 215 4.09 7.40 7.25
CA ARG A 215 3.06 7.28 8.30
C ARG A 215 2.15 6.05 8.08
N ALA A 216 2.71 4.95 7.57
CA ALA A 216 2.02 3.67 7.46
C ALA A 216 1.76 3.10 8.86
N GLY A 217 0.58 2.51 9.07
CA GLY A 217 0.29 1.93 10.36
C GLY A 217 -1.03 1.18 10.43
N THR A 218 -1.32 0.66 11.62
CA THR A 218 -2.55 -0.06 11.90
C THR A 218 -3.68 0.88 12.29
N ARG A 219 -4.90 0.35 12.23
CA ARG A 219 -6.09 1.08 12.66
C ARG A 219 -5.95 1.50 14.13
N LEU A 220 -6.43 2.69 14.45
CA LEU A 220 -6.38 3.33 15.78
C LEU A 220 -4.98 3.81 16.22
N PHE A 221 -3.92 3.04 15.98
CA PHE A 221 -2.54 3.40 16.35
C PHE A 221 -1.96 4.50 15.46
N MET A 222 -2.30 4.52 14.16
CA MET A 222 -1.78 5.53 13.24
C MET A 222 -2.92 6.29 12.54
N ARG A 223 -3.09 7.56 12.93
CA ARG A 223 -4.13 8.48 12.43
C ARG A 223 -3.56 9.87 12.20
N GLY A 224 -4.33 10.67 11.47
CA GLY A 224 -4.00 12.05 11.19
C GLY A 224 -2.77 12.22 10.32
N ILE A 225 -2.21 13.42 10.37
CA ILE A 225 -1.05 13.86 9.61
C ILE A 225 0.17 13.99 10.52
N ASP A 226 1.37 13.91 9.94
CA ASP A 226 2.61 14.32 10.62
C ASP A 226 2.92 15.81 10.38
N SER A 227 4.02 16.30 10.97
CA SER A 227 4.52 17.66 10.80
C SER A 227 5.04 17.98 9.39
N ASP A 228 5.31 16.95 8.59
CA ASP A 228 5.84 17.07 7.23
C ASP A 228 4.74 17.05 6.17
N GLY A 229 3.49 16.85 6.57
CA GLY A 229 2.33 16.85 5.68
C GLY A 229 1.98 15.47 5.12
N HIS A 230 2.48 14.38 5.71
CA HIS A 230 2.14 13.02 5.31
C HIS A 230 0.96 12.48 6.14
N PRO A 231 -0.20 12.25 5.52
CA PRO A 231 -1.34 11.65 6.19
C PRO A 231 -1.14 10.14 6.33
N ALA A 232 -1.60 9.60 7.45
CA ALA A 232 -1.58 8.17 7.70
C ALA A 232 -2.38 7.41 6.63
N ASN A 233 -1.90 6.21 6.28
CA ASN A 233 -2.58 5.26 5.40
C ASN A 233 -3.00 5.86 4.04
N TYR A 234 -2.12 6.68 3.47
CA TYR A 234 -2.26 7.19 2.13
C TYR A 234 -2.19 6.06 1.10
N VAL A 235 -3.14 5.99 0.19
CA VAL A 235 -3.19 5.04 -0.91
C VAL A 235 -3.52 5.78 -2.20
N GLU A 236 -2.73 5.55 -3.23
CA GLU A 236 -3.03 5.97 -4.60
C GLU A 236 -3.62 4.78 -5.36
N THR A 237 -4.77 4.97 -5.99
CA THR A 237 -5.44 3.95 -6.79
C THR A 237 -5.55 4.44 -8.23
N GLU A 238 -4.96 3.68 -9.14
CA GLU A 238 -4.93 3.93 -10.58
C GLU A 238 -5.73 2.84 -11.31
N GLN A 239 -6.62 3.29 -12.20
CA GLN A 239 -7.32 2.43 -13.14
C GLN A 239 -6.75 2.62 -14.53
N ILE A 240 -6.34 1.53 -15.17
CA ILE A 240 -5.73 1.52 -16.50
C ILE A 240 -6.63 0.77 -17.47
N VAL A 241 -6.73 1.28 -18.70
CA VAL A 241 -7.36 0.60 -19.84
C VAL A 241 -6.40 0.59 -21.01
N GLU A 242 -6.16 -0.60 -21.58
CA GLU A 242 -5.28 -0.79 -22.74
C GLU A 242 -6.09 -1.34 -23.92
N TYR A 243 -6.08 -0.65 -25.06
CA TYR A 243 -6.81 -1.04 -26.26
C TYR A 243 -6.06 -0.63 -27.53
N GLU A 244 -5.77 -1.57 -28.43
CA GLU A 244 -5.14 -1.31 -29.75
C GLU A 244 -3.93 -0.35 -29.67
N SER A 245 -3.02 -0.58 -28.71
CA SER A 245 -1.84 0.26 -28.39
C SER A 245 -2.13 1.63 -27.76
N SER A 246 -3.39 2.05 -27.68
CA SER A 246 -3.80 3.23 -26.91
C SER A 246 -3.94 2.90 -25.44
N GLN A 247 -3.72 3.89 -24.58
CA GLN A 247 -3.66 3.68 -23.14
C GLN A 247 -4.42 4.79 -22.41
N SER A 248 -5.18 4.42 -21.40
CA SER A 248 -5.78 5.37 -20.47
C SER A 248 -5.37 5.05 -19.04
N SER A 249 -5.23 6.09 -18.23
CA SER A 249 -5.02 6.00 -16.78
C SER A 249 -5.92 7.02 -16.06
N PHE A 250 -6.54 6.59 -14.98
CA PHE A 250 -7.30 7.43 -14.07
C PHE A 250 -6.88 7.19 -12.63
N VAL A 251 -6.40 8.23 -11.97
CA VAL A 251 -5.82 8.18 -10.63
C VAL A 251 -6.75 8.84 -9.62
N GLN A 252 -6.91 8.18 -8.47
CA GLN A 252 -7.59 8.71 -7.29
C GLN A 252 -6.78 8.44 -6.05
N ILE A 253 -6.96 9.24 -5.00
CA ILE A 253 -6.23 9.07 -3.75
C ILE A 253 -7.17 8.97 -2.56
N ARG A 254 -6.69 8.30 -1.51
CA ARG A 254 -7.36 8.27 -0.21
C ARG A 254 -6.34 8.32 0.90
N GLY A 255 -6.78 8.71 2.09
CA GLY A 255 -5.94 8.64 3.28
C GLY A 255 -6.68 9.12 4.52
N SER A 256 -5.96 9.19 5.63
CA SER A 256 -6.47 9.85 6.83
C SER A 256 -6.77 11.32 6.55
N ILE A 257 -7.73 11.86 7.30
CA ILE A 257 -8.03 13.30 7.31
C ILE A 257 -6.74 14.05 7.69
N PRO A 258 -6.31 15.04 6.89
CA PRO A 258 -5.00 15.69 7.01
C PRO A 258 -4.98 16.74 8.12
N LEU A 259 -5.30 16.30 9.34
CA LEU A 259 -5.19 17.04 10.59
C LEU A 259 -4.40 16.19 11.60
N HIS A 260 -3.81 16.81 12.60
CA HIS A 260 -3.24 16.12 13.75
C HIS A 260 -4.36 15.66 14.66
N TRP A 261 -4.64 14.36 14.63
CA TRP A 261 -5.62 13.72 15.50
C TRP A 261 -5.24 12.27 15.78
N THR A 262 -5.68 11.77 16.92
CA THR A 262 -5.45 10.40 17.38
C THR A 262 -6.77 9.72 17.72
N GLN A 263 -6.73 8.39 17.77
CA GLN A 263 -7.89 7.59 18.13
C GLN A 263 -7.41 6.28 18.76
N LEU A 264 -6.54 6.39 19.78
CA LEU A 264 -5.91 5.24 20.40
C LEU A 264 -6.94 4.29 21.03
N PRO A 265 -6.69 2.97 21.03
CA PRO A 265 -7.59 2.01 21.64
C PRO A 265 -7.70 2.22 23.15
N ASP A 266 -8.92 2.08 23.69
CA ASP A 266 -9.22 2.20 25.11
C ASP A 266 -10.28 1.18 25.57
N LEU A 267 -10.33 0.04 24.88
CA LEU A 267 -11.32 -1.04 25.03
C LEU A 267 -12.75 -0.70 24.59
N ARG A 268 -13.08 0.57 24.29
CA ARG A 268 -14.37 0.91 23.67
C ARG A 268 -14.43 0.32 22.26
N TYR A 269 -15.62 -0.10 21.83
CA TYR A 269 -15.83 -0.58 20.45
C TYR A 269 -15.43 0.46 19.40
N LYS A 270 -15.68 1.74 19.69
CA LYS A 270 -15.28 2.88 18.86
C LYS A 270 -14.80 4.02 19.76
N PRO A 271 -13.49 4.17 19.98
CA PRO A 271 -12.96 5.31 20.72
C PRO A 271 -13.22 6.62 19.96
N PRO A 272 -13.49 7.74 20.64
CA PRO A 272 -13.73 9.02 19.99
C PRO A 272 -12.43 9.57 19.38
N PRO A 273 -12.47 10.19 18.18
CA PRO A 273 -11.31 10.92 17.66
C PRO A 273 -10.98 12.11 18.54
N GLN A 274 -9.69 12.33 18.77
CA GLN A 274 -9.17 13.44 19.56
C GLN A 274 -8.25 14.30 18.71
N LEU A 275 -8.59 15.58 18.55
CA LEU A 275 -7.73 16.56 17.90
C LEU A 275 -6.54 16.89 18.80
N THR A 276 -5.34 16.97 18.22
CA THR A 276 -4.15 17.40 18.93
C THR A 276 -4.16 18.93 19.06
N GLN A 277 -4.37 19.43 20.28
CA GLN A 277 -4.56 20.87 20.53
C GLN A 277 -3.30 21.71 20.32
N TYR A 278 -2.12 21.14 20.58
CA TYR A 278 -0.84 21.86 20.49
C TYR A 278 -0.21 21.84 19.09
N ALA A 279 -0.81 21.13 18.14
CA ALA A 279 -0.24 20.96 16.81
C ALA A 279 -0.66 22.10 15.87
N ASN A 280 0.25 22.55 15.01
CA ASN A 280 -0.07 23.51 13.94
C ASN A 280 -0.80 22.80 12.79
N GLN A 281 -2.13 22.72 12.94
CA GLN A 281 -3.05 22.08 11.99
C GLN A 281 -2.93 22.70 10.59
N LEU A 282 -2.97 24.04 10.52
CA LEU A 282 -2.98 24.77 9.25
C LEU A 282 -1.67 24.59 8.47
N GLN A 283 -0.52 24.69 9.13
CA GLN A 283 0.78 24.51 8.48
C GLN A 283 0.94 23.11 7.89
N SER A 284 0.57 22.09 8.65
CA SER A 284 0.71 20.70 8.20
C SER A 284 -0.27 20.39 7.06
N TYR A 285 -1.47 20.96 7.13
CA TYR A 285 -2.45 20.93 6.05
C TYR A 285 -1.92 21.62 4.78
N HIS A 286 -1.30 22.81 4.88
CA HIS A 286 -0.72 23.50 3.73
C HIS A 286 0.38 22.69 3.05
N LYS A 287 1.35 22.16 3.81
CA LYS A 287 2.38 21.26 3.28
C LYS A 287 1.77 20.09 2.51
N HIS A 288 0.72 19.51 3.08
CA HIS A 288 0.02 18.40 2.45
C HIS A 288 -0.64 18.76 1.13
N ILE A 289 -1.39 19.87 1.11
CA ILE A 289 -2.06 20.34 -0.10
C ILE A 289 -1.06 20.75 -1.17
N GLU A 290 0.03 21.44 -0.83
CA GLU A 290 1.11 21.75 -1.76
C GLU A 290 1.71 20.49 -2.38
N HIS A 291 1.98 19.46 -1.57
CA HIS A 291 2.43 18.15 -2.06
C HIS A 291 1.43 17.53 -3.04
N LEU A 292 0.14 17.61 -2.76
CA LEU A 292 -0.89 17.09 -3.66
C LEU A 292 -1.00 17.89 -4.96
N ILE A 293 -0.95 19.23 -4.89
CA ILE A 293 -1.01 20.11 -6.07
C ILE A 293 0.18 19.85 -6.99
N ASN A 294 1.37 19.71 -6.44
CA ASN A 294 2.58 19.42 -7.21
C ASN A 294 2.53 18.08 -7.95
N ASN A 295 1.86 17.08 -7.38
CA ASN A 295 1.80 15.74 -7.96
C ASN A 295 0.60 15.51 -8.88
N TYR A 296 -0.55 16.14 -8.59
CA TYR A 296 -1.81 15.82 -9.28
C TYR A 296 -2.58 17.03 -9.80
N GLY A 297 -2.13 18.27 -9.53
CA GLY A 297 -2.85 19.48 -9.92
C GLY A 297 -4.04 19.80 -9.00
N LYS A 298 -5.22 20.01 -9.57
CA LYS A 298 -6.42 20.40 -8.81
C LYS A 298 -6.89 19.27 -7.89
N ILE A 299 -7.55 19.60 -6.79
CA ILE A 299 -7.94 18.61 -5.76
C ILE A 299 -9.41 18.78 -5.42
N CYS A 300 -10.16 17.68 -5.48
CA CYS A 300 -11.50 17.59 -4.89
C CYS A 300 -11.46 16.72 -3.63
N LEU A 301 -11.56 17.35 -2.47
CA LEU A 301 -11.62 16.71 -1.16
C LEU A 301 -13.06 16.25 -0.89
N ILE A 302 -13.29 14.95 -1.00
CA ILE A 302 -14.57 14.32 -0.66
C ILE A 302 -14.49 13.80 0.77
N ASN A 303 -15.21 14.42 1.68
CA ASN A 303 -15.23 14.06 3.09
C ASN A 303 -16.51 13.29 3.45
N LEU A 304 -16.35 12.02 3.85
CA LEU A 304 -17.46 11.10 4.14
C LEU A 304 -17.75 10.94 5.66
N ILE A 305 -17.26 11.88 6.48
CA ILE A 305 -17.46 11.87 7.94
C ILE A 305 -18.92 12.12 8.29
N ASN A 306 -19.39 11.49 9.37
CA ASN A 306 -20.74 11.69 9.86
C ASN A 306 -20.91 13.09 10.45
N HIS A 307 -22.00 13.78 10.14
CA HIS A 307 -22.28 15.12 10.67
C HIS A 307 -22.93 15.08 12.06
N SER A 308 -22.86 13.94 12.74
CA SER A 308 -23.43 13.71 14.07
C SER A 308 -22.57 12.78 14.92
N GLY A 309 -22.74 12.89 16.24
CA GLY A 309 -22.02 12.05 17.22
C GLY A 309 -20.56 12.45 17.39
N GLN A 310 -19.72 11.47 17.69
CA GLN A 310 -18.31 11.67 18.09
C GLN A 310 -17.40 12.14 16.96
N GLU A 311 -17.81 12.03 15.69
CA GLU A 311 -16.99 12.43 14.54
C GLU A 311 -17.13 13.92 14.18
N LEU A 312 -18.21 14.57 14.65
CA LEU A 312 -18.55 15.95 14.30
C LEU A 312 -17.46 16.99 14.65
N PRO A 313 -16.77 16.91 15.80
CA PRO A 313 -15.69 17.86 16.10
C PRO A 313 -14.56 17.82 15.06
N LEU A 314 -14.22 16.62 14.58
CA LEU A 314 -13.18 16.44 13.56
C LEU A 314 -13.63 16.96 12.19
N GLU A 315 -14.90 16.75 11.83
CA GLU A 315 -15.48 17.28 10.59
C GLU A 315 -15.47 18.81 10.57
N ARG A 316 -15.92 19.45 11.66
CA ARG A 316 -15.92 20.90 11.80
C ARG A 316 -14.51 21.47 11.70
N ALA A 317 -13.57 20.92 12.47
CA ALA A 317 -12.18 21.35 12.42
C ALA A 317 -11.58 21.23 11.02
N PHE A 318 -11.89 20.16 10.29
CA PHE A 318 -11.38 19.99 8.93
C PHE A 318 -11.99 21.02 7.97
N ARG A 319 -13.30 21.22 8.03
CA ARG A 319 -14.01 22.24 7.25
C ARG A 319 -13.46 23.64 7.51
N ASP A 320 -13.25 23.98 8.78
CA ASP A 320 -12.73 25.29 9.18
C ASP A 320 -11.32 25.53 8.64
N ILE A 321 -10.43 24.53 8.72
CA ILE A 321 -9.07 24.62 8.17
C ILE A 321 -9.08 24.77 6.64
N VAL A 322 -9.94 24.03 5.94
CA VAL A 322 -10.05 24.14 4.48
C VAL A 322 -10.55 25.53 4.08
N ASN A 323 -11.56 26.04 4.77
CA ASN A 323 -12.09 27.39 4.55
C ASN A 323 -11.06 28.47 4.87
N GLN A 324 -10.30 28.30 5.95
CA GLN A 324 -9.23 29.23 6.35
C GLN A 324 -8.09 29.26 5.33
N SER A 325 -7.73 28.11 4.76
CA SER A 325 -6.69 28.00 3.74
C SER A 325 -7.08 28.71 2.43
N ASN A 326 -8.39 28.72 2.11
CA ASN A 326 -8.96 29.39 0.94
C ASN A 326 -8.17 29.17 -0.38
N ASN A 327 -7.72 27.94 -0.59
CA ASN A 327 -6.90 27.58 -1.74
C ASN A 327 -7.78 27.35 -2.98
N GLN A 328 -7.53 28.10 -4.06
CA GLN A 328 -8.32 28.06 -5.29
C GLN A 328 -8.23 26.73 -6.04
N PHE A 329 -7.19 25.92 -5.81
CA PHE A 329 -7.02 24.61 -6.41
C PHE A 329 -7.71 23.49 -5.62
N VAL A 330 -8.38 23.82 -4.51
CA VAL A 330 -9.01 22.85 -3.61
C VAL A 330 -10.51 23.07 -3.53
N ARG A 331 -11.26 22.08 -4.00
CA ARG A 331 -12.71 21.96 -3.77
C ARG A 331 -12.95 21.06 -2.56
N TYR A 332 -13.82 21.49 -1.64
CA TYR A 332 -14.26 20.68 -0.50
C TYR A 332 -15.73 20.30 -0.63
N GLU A 333 -16.01 19.00 -0.63
CA GLU A 333 -17.36 18.45 -0.63
C GLU A 333 -17.55 17.57 0.60
N SER A 334 -18.43 18.00 1.52
CA SER A 334 -18.77 17.25 2.73
C SER A 334 -20.08 16.49 2.51
N PHE A 335 -20.02 15.16 2.57
CA PHE A 335 -21.15 14.28 2.29
C PHE A 335 -21.39 13.32 3.47
N ASP A 336 -22.48 13.53 4.22
CA ASP A 336 -22.84 12.64 5.32
C ASP A 336 -23.35 11.31 4.77
N PHE A 337 -22.41 10.39 4.58
CA PHE A 337 -22.69 9.08 4.04
C PHE A 337 -23.69 8.29 4.89
N HIS A 338 -23.64 8.41 6.23
CA HIS A 338 -24.52 7.65 7.12
C HIS A 338 -25.95 8.18 7.15
N HIS A 339 -26.12 9.50 7.00
CA HIS A 339 -27.44 10.10 6.86
C HIS A 339 -28.03 9.83 5.47
N GLU A 340 -27.23 10.01 4.43
CA GLU A 340 -27.72 9.90 3.05
C GLU A 340 -27.95 8.45 2.63
N CYS A 341 -27.07 7.51 2.98
CA CYS A 341 -27.22 6.11 2.60
C CYS A 341 -27.97 5.26 3.65
N ARG A 342 -28.79 5.88 4.53
CA ARG A 342 -29.65 5.13 5.47
C ARG A 342 -30.51 4.12 4.70
N GLN A 343 -30.69 2.93 5.29
CA GLN A 343 -31.46 1.84 4.70
C GLN A 343 -30.93 1.34 3.34
N MET A 344 -29.64 1.50 3.06
CA MET A 344 -29.02 1.03 1.82
C MET A 344 -29.60 1.70 0.56
N ARG A 345 -29.99 2.98 0.64
CA ARG A 345 -30.38 3.78 -0.54
C ARG A 345 -29.15 4.36 -1.22
N TRP A 346 -28.40 3.49 -1.89
CA TRP A 346 -27.20 3.85 -2.66
C TRP A 346 -27.54 4.69 -3.89
N ASP A 347 -28.81 4.76 -4.30
CA ASP A 347 -29.31 5.71 -5.30
C ASP A 347 -28.92 7.16 -4.95
N ARG A 348 -28.78 7.49 -3.66
CA ARG A 348 -28.34 8.82 -3.20
C ARG A 348 -26.87 9.13 -3.44
N LEU A 349 -26.07 8.15 -3.86
CA LEU A 349 -24.72 8.43 -4.35
C LEU A 349 -24.75 9.11 -5.71
N SER A 350 -25.85 9.02 -6.46
CA SER A 350 -26.04 9.86 -7.65
C SER A 350 -25.96 11.34 -7.27
N ILE A 351 -26.49 11.73 -6.11
CA ILE A 351 -26.43 13.11 -5.61
C ILE A 351 -24.98 13.57 -5.45
N LEU A 352 -24.11 12.71 -4.90
CA LEU A 352 -22.69 13.04 -4.78
C LEU A 352 -22.06 13.19 -6.17
N MET A 353 -22.34 12.26 -7.08
CA MET A 353 -21.83 12.31 -8.47
C MET A 353 -22.30 13.58 -9.20
N ASP A 354 -23.57 13.97 -9.02
CA ASP A 354 -24.14 15.19 -9.62
C ASP A 354 -23.48 16.46 -9.06
N ARG A 355 -23.11 16.47 -7.77
CA ARG A 355 -22.42 17.61 -7.14
C ARG A 355 -20.98 17.78 -7.58
N ILE A 356 -20.31 16.69 -7.97
CA ILE A 356 -18.92 16.70 -8.42
C ILE A 356 -18.80 16.56 -9.96
N ASP A 357 -19.90 16.69 -10.69
CA ASP A 357 -19.95 16.49 -12.15
C ASP A 357 -19.05 17.47 -12.91
N ASN A 358 -18.92 18.70 -12.40
CA ASN A 358 -18.01 19.68 -12.96
C ASN A 358 -16.55 19.22 -12.82
N GLU A 359 -16.15 18.79 -11.62
CA GLU A 359 -14.81 18.27 -11.35
C GLU A 359 -14.53 16.98 -12.12
N LEU A 360 -15.54 16.11 -12.32
CA LEU A 360 -15.41 14.89 -13.11
C LEU A 360 -15.03 15.20 -14.57
N LYS A 361 -15.63 16.25 -15.14
CA LYS A 361 -15.33 16.71 -16.51
C LYS A 361 -14.00 17.47 -16.58
N GLU A 362 -13.74 18.31 -15.61
CA GLU A 362 -12.55 19.17 -15.57
C GLU A 362 -11.28 18.37 -15.30
N PHE A 363 -11.28 17.46 -14.32
CA PHE A 363 -10.09 16.70 -13.96
C PHE A 363 -9.72 15.69 -15.04
N SER A 364 -10.72 15.20 -15.79
CA SER A 364 -10.54 14.26 -16.90
C SER A 364 -9.74 13.01 -16.48
N TYR A 365 -9.13 12.35 -17.46
CA TYR A 365 -8.24 11.21 -17.32
C TYR A 365 -7.09 11.33 -18.30
N PHE A 366 -6.01 10.60 -18.02
CA PHE A 366 -4.89 10.50 -18.93
C PHE A 366 -5.25 9.58 -20.10
N LEU A 367 -4.93 10.00 -21.33
CA LEU A 367 -5.19 9.23 -22.54
C LEU A 367 -4.05 9.44 -23.54
N THR A 368 -3.56 8.35 -24.11
CA THR A 368 -2.60 8.35 -25.21
C THR A 368 -3.17 7.63 -26.43
N SER A 369 -2.80 8.09 -27.62
CA SER A 369 -3.04 7.37 -28.88
C SER A 369 -2.00 6.27 -29.11
N ALA A 370 -2.21 5.47 -30.15
CA ALA A 370 -1.32 4.40 -30.57
C ALA A 370 0.12 4.87 -30.89
N ASP A 371 0.30 6.13 -31.31
CA ASP A 371 1.62 6.75 -31.54
C ASP A 371 2.28 7.27 -30.25
N ARG A 372 1.65 7.01 -29.09
CA ARG A 372 2.03 7.48 -27.75
C ARG A 372 1.95 9.00 -27.56
N SER A 373 1.27 9.75 -28.43
CA SER A 373 1.00 11.16 -28.14
C SER A 373 -0.12 11.30 -27.09
N ALA A 374 0.04 12.22 -26.14
CA ALA A 374 -0.99 12.51 -25.15
C ALA A 374 -2.19 13.22 -25.80
N LEU A 375 -3.35 12.58 -25.75
CA LEU A 375 -4.63 13.11 -26.20
C LEU A 375 -5.39 13.84 -25.08
N SER A 376 -5.14 13.46 -23.83
CA SER A 376 -5.72 14.05 -22.63
C SER A 376 -4.78 13.87 -21.46
N LEU A 377 -4.72 14.86 -20.58
CA LEU A 377 -4.04 14.79 -19.30
C LEU A 377 -5.09 14.82 -18.19
N GLN A 378 -4.83 14.09 -17.10
CA GLN A 378 -5.55 14.26 -15.86
C GLN A 378 -5.01 15.48 -15.12
N GLU A 379 -5.83 16.51 -14.94
CA GLU A 379 -5.44 17.80 -14.35
C GLU A 379 -5.84 17.96 -12.88
N GLY A 380 -6.51 16.96 -12.31
CA GLY A 380 -6.88 16.95 -10.91
C GLY A 380 -7.16 15.58 -10.35
N VAL A 381 -7.31 15.49 -9.03
CA VAL A 381 -7.51 14.24 -8.30
C VAL A 381 -8.63 14.33 -7.27
N PHE A 382 -9.41 13.26 -7.18
CA PHE A 382 -10.35 13.06 -6.09
C PHE A 382 -9.64 12.45 -4.90
N ARG A 383 -9.66 13.16 -3.77
CA ARG A 383 -9.20 12.65 -2.48
C ARG A 383 -10.39 12.29 -1.60
N THR A 384 -10.58 11.00 -1.37
CA THR A 384 -11.64 10.52 -0.46
C THR A 384 -11.09 10.31 0.95
N ASN A 385 -11.72 10.96 1.94
CA ASN A 385 -11.37 10.80 3.35
C ASN A 385 -12.54 10.21 4.14
N CYS A 386 -12.23 9.37 5.11
CA CYS A 386 -13.18 8.81 6.06
C CYS A 386 -12.46 8.45 7.35
N ILE A 387 -13.10 8.65 8.51
CA ILE A 387 -12.54 8.22 9.80
C ILE A 387 -12.48 6.70 9.91
N ASP A 388 -13.53 6.00 9.46
CA ASP A 388 -13.65 4.55 9.59
C ASP A 388 -14.64 3.99 8.59
N SER A 389 -14.13 3.57 7.44
CA SER A 389 -14.50 2.33 6.74
C SER A 389 -13.87 2.43 5.38
N LEU A 390 -12.87 1.60 5.14
CA LEU A 390 -12.31 1.41 3.81
C LEU A 390 -13.41 1.06 2.79
N ASP A 391 -14.51 0.47 3.26
CA ASP A 391 -15.74 0.18 2.51
C ASP A 391 -16.42 1.44 1.93
N ARG A 392 -16.51 2.56 2.67
CA ARG A 392 -17.17 3.80 2.19
C ARG A 392 -16.35 4.49 1.11
N THR A 393 -15.05 4.67 1.38
CA THR A 393 -14.14 5.31 0.43
C THR A 393 -13.99 4.48 -0.83
N ASN A 394 -13.89 3.15 -0.70
CA ASN A 394 -13.80 2.26 -1.86
C ASN A 394 -15.05 2.30 -2.75
N VAL A 395 -16.27 2.40 -2.17
CA VAL A 395 -17.48 2.54 -2.99
C VAL A 395 -17.48 3.87 -3.75
N VAL A 396 -17.17 4.98 -3.09
CA VAL A 396 -17.11 6.29 -3.78
C VAL A 396 -16.04 6.30 -4.86
N GLN A 397 -14.82 5.82 -4.56
CA GLN A 397 -13.75 5.70 -5.55
C GLN A 397 -14.15 4.80 -6.72
N GLY A 398 -14.82 3.68 -6.46
CA GLY A 398 -15.30 2.76 -7.47
C GLY A 398 -16.39 3.36 -8.37
N LEU A 399 -17.23 4.28 -7.87
CA LEU A 399 -18.24 4.97 -8.67
C LEU A 399 -17.62 6.05 -9.57
N ILE A 400 -16.70 6.84 -9.02
CA ILE A 400 -15.95 7.85 -9.77
C ILE A 400 -15.15 7.16 -10.88
N ALA A 401 -14.44 6.07 -10.56
CA ALA A 401 -13.70 5.29 -11.55
C ALA A 401 -14.62 4.66 -12.60
N LYS A 402 -15.83 4.23 -12.22
CA LYS A 402 -16.80 3.66 -13.17
C LYS A 402 -17.23 4.70 -14.19
N HIS A 403 -17.52 5.93 -13.74
CA HIS A 403 -17.88 7.03 -14.62
C HIS A 403 -16.76 7.37 -15.62
N CYS A 404 -15.52 7.40 -15.13
CA CYS A 404 -14.33 7.59 -15.97
C CYS A 404 -14.18 6.43 -16.98
N LEU A 405 -14.28 5.18 -16.53
CA LEU A 405 -14.20 4.00 -17.38
C LEU A 405 -15.23 4.01 -18.51
N GLU A 406 -16.48 4.37 -18.22
CA GLU A 406 -17.51 4.50 -19.26
C GLU A 406 -17.12 5.53 -20.32
N SER A 407 -16.54 6.66 -19.90
CA SER A 407 -16.04 7.69 -20.81
C SER A 407 -14.88 7.21 -21.68
N VAL A 408 -13.93 6.47 -21.10
CA VAL A 408 -12.80 5.86 -21.80
C VAL A 408 -13.27 4.82 -22.82
N LEU A 409 -14.18 3.91 -22.43
CA LEU A 409 -14.70 2.87 -23.32
C LEU A 409 -15.49 3.47 -24.50
N LYS A 410 -16.21 4.58 -24.29
CA LYS A 410 -16.85 5.33 -25.37
C LYS A 410 -15.83 5.98 -26.28
N ARG A 411 -14.76 6.55 -25.72
CA ARG A 411 -13.68 7.18 -26.48
C ARG A 411 -12.93 6.18 -27.36
N PHE A 412 -12.71 4.96 -26.87
CA PHE A 412 -12.18 3.83 -27.65
C PHE A 412 -13.21 3.15 -28.57
N GLN A 413 -14.45 3.66 -28.59
CA GLN A 413 -15.55 3.09 -29.36
C GLN A 413 -15.79 1.60 -29.05
N ILE A 414 -15.46 1.16 -27.84
CA ILE A 414 -15.73 -0.21 -27.35
C ILE A 414 -17.22 -0.35 -27.05
N ILE A 415 -17.82 0.70 -26.50
CA ILE A 415 -19.26 0.81 -26.25
C ILE A 415 -19.82 2.03 -26.98
N ASN A 416 -21.12 2.03 -27.30
CA ASN A 416 -21.74 3.16 -27.98
C ASN A 416 -21.93 4.35 -27.03
N GLY A 417 -22.11 5.55 -27.58
CA GLY A 417 -22.28 6.77 -26.79
C GLY A 417 -23.47 6.74 -25.81
N SER A 418 -24.55 6.06 -26.18
CA SER A 418 -25.74 5.85 -25.35
C SER A 418 -25.61 4.71 -24.34
N ASP A 419 -24.62 3.84 -24.50
CA ASP A 419 -24.48 2.67 -23.64
C ASP A 419 -23.96 3.07 -22.25
N LYS A 420 -24.38 2.30 -21.25
CA LYS A 420 -23.87 2.35 -19.88
C LYS A 420 -23.23 1.02 -19.54
N LEU A 421 -22.37 0.99 -18.52
CA LEU A 421 -21.74 -0.25 -18.09
C LEU A 421 -22.76 -1.29 -17.61
N GLU A 422 -23.91 -0.84 -17.11
CA GLU A 422 -25.05 -1.67 -16.73
C GLU A 422 -25.56 -2.58 -17.86
N HIS A 423 -25.37 -2.20 -19.13
CA HIS A 423 -25.77 -3.03 -20.27
C HIS A 423 -24.84 -4.24 -20.49
N PHE A 424 -23.68 -4.28 -19.81
CA PHE A 424 -22.69 -5.35 -19.92
C PHE A 424 -22.51 -6.07 -18.58
N PRO A 425 -23.46 -6.95 -18.18
CA PRO A 425 -23.52 -7.51 -16.83
C PRO A 425 -22.30 -8.37 -16.46
N GLU A 426 -21.70 -9.07 -17.42
CA GLU A 426 -20.49 -9.88 -17.20
C GLU A 426 -19.29 -9.00 -16.83
N PHE A 427 -19.07 -7.92 -17.59
CA PHE A 427 -18.00 -6.98 -17.28
C PHE A 427 -18.29 -6.20 -16.00
N LEU A 428 -19.55 -5.80 -15.76
CA LEU A 428 -19.93 -5.14 -14.51
C LEU A 428 -19.68 -6.03 -13.29
N TYR A 429 -19.91 -7.35 -13.41
CA TYR A 429 -19.61 -8.31 -12.35
C TYR A 429 -18.09 -8.40 -12.09
N LEU A 430 -17.28 -8.51 -13.16
CA LEU A 430 -15.82 -8.46 -13.07
C LEU A 430 -15.34 -7.15 -12.41
N TYR A 431 -15.90 -6.02 -12.83
CA TYR A 431 -15.60 -4.69 -12.28
C TYR A 431 -15.86 -4.62 -10.78
N ARG A 432 -17.04 -5.07 -10.35
CA ARG A 432 -17.45 -5.10 -8.94
C ARG A 432 -16.56 -6.01 -8.10
N ASN A 433 -16.18 -7.17 -8.63
CA ASN A 433 -15.26 -8.07 -7.94
C ASN A 433 -13.87 -7.47 -7.78
N GLY A 434 -13.30 -6.87 -8.84
CA GLY A 434 -11.99 -6.22 -8.76
C GLY A 434 -11.94 -5.09 -7.72
N TRP A 435 -12.99 -4.27 -7.64
CA TRP A 435 -13.10 -3.23 -6.61
C TRP A 435 -13.40 -3.79 -5.21
N ALA A 436 -14.11 -4.91 -5.09
CA ALA A 436 -14.32 -5.58 -3.81
C ALA A 436 -13.01 -6.18 -3.28
N ASP A 437 -12.23 -6.82 -4.15
CA ASP A 437 -10.93 -7.39 -3.80
C ASP A 437 -9.94 -6.29 -3.42
N ASN A 438 -9.94 -5.16 -4.14
CA ASN A 438 -9.19 -3.96 -3.75
C ASN A 438 -9.52 -3.48 -2.33
N ALA A 439 -10.81 -3.44 -1.98
CA ALA A 439 -11.26 -3.08 -0.64
C ALA A 439 -10.79 -4.09 0.42
N ASP A 440 -10.96 -5.37 0.13
CA ASP A 440 -10.58 -6.46 1.03
C ASP A 440 -9.08 -6.41 1.34
N ILE A 441 -8.24 -6.30 0.32
CA ILE A 441 -6.79 -6.34 0.46
C ILE A 441 -6.29 -5.13 1.25
N CYS A 442 -6.74 -3.94 0.86
CA CYS A 442 -6.34 -2.73 1.57
C CYS A 442 -6.86 -2.69 3.01
N SER A 443 -8.00 -3.34 3.29
CA SER A 443 -8.54 -3.50 4.65
C SER A 443 -7.71 -4.48 5.48
N ILE A 444 -7.28 -5.60 4.90
CA ILE A 444 -6.40 -6.56 5.60
C ILE A 444 -5.07 -5.88 5.97
N GLN A 445 -4.50 -5.14 5.03
CA GLN A 445 -3.24 -4.43 5.25
C GLN A 445 -3.34 -3.36 6.34
N TYR A 446 -4.50 -2.68 6.46
CA TYR A 446 -4.72 -1.61 7.43
C TYR A 446 -5.27 -2.09 8.78
N ALA A 447 -6.36 -2.86 8.78
CA ALA A 447 -7.12 -3.28 9.96
C ALA A 447 -6.94 -4.77 10.31
N GLY A 448 -6.15 -5.52 9.53
CA GLY A 448 -5.87 -6.94 9.79
C GLY A 448 -6.99 -7.90 9.41
N THR A 449 -8.12 -7.41 8.89
CA THR A 449 -9.22 -8.26 8.41
C THR A 449 -9.78 -7.72 7.10
N GLY A 450 -10.46 -8.58 6.33
CA GLY A 450 -11.17 -8.19 5.11
C GLY A 450 -12.14 -7.03 5.36
N ALA A 451 -12.49 -6.32 4.29
CA ALA A 451 -13.43 -5.21 4.32
C ALA A 451 -14.81 -5.70 4.84
N LEU A 452 -15.59 -4.80 5.45
CA LEU A 452 -16.96 -5.14 5.79
C LEU A 452 -17.84 -4.86 4.58
N LYS A 453 -18.94 -5.60 4.45
CA LYS A 453 -19.91 -5.42 3.36
C LYS A 453 -19.35 -5.67 1.96
N THR A 454 -18.28 -6.44 1.80
CA THR A 454 -17.73 -6.77 0.46
C THR A 454 -18.71 -7.51 -0.43
N ASP A 455 -19.56 -8.35 0.18
CA ASP A 455 -20.69 -8.99 -0.49
C ASP A 455 -21.63 -7.98 -1.19
N PHE A 456 -21.80 -6.80 -0.60
CA PHE A 456 -22.61 -5.74 -1.18
C PHE A 456 -21.91 -5.08 -2.37
N THR A 457 -20.61 -4.82 -2.29
CA THR A 457 -19.83 -4.34 -3.44
C THR A 457 -19.89 -5.33 -4.60
N ARG A 458 -19.82 -6.64 -4.31
CA ARG A 458 -19.87 -7.71 -5.32
C ARG A 458 -21.25 -7.87 -5.96
N THR A 459 -22.32 -7.89 -5.16
CA THR A 459 -23.65 -8.33 -5.63
C THR A 459 -24.73 -7.25 -5.62
N GLY A 460 -24.46 -6.08 -5.03
CA GLY A 460 -25.45 -5.01 -4.85
C GLY A 460 -26.57 -5.34 -3.87
N LYS A 461 -26.53 -6.50 -3.18
CA LYS A 461 -27.48 -6.92 -2.15
C LYS A 461 -26.72 -7.54 -0.97
N ARG A 462 -27.30 -7.48 0.23
CA ARG A 462 -26.70 -8.09 1.43
C ARG A 462 -27.14 -9.55 1.54
N SER A 463 -26.21 -10.49 1.55
CA SER A 463 -26.50 -11.89 1.82
C SER A 463 -26.57 -12.15 3.34
N PRO A 464 -27.41 -13.07 3.84
CA PRO A 464 -27.45 -13.45 5.25
C PRO A 464 -26.09 -13.96 5.75
N MET A 465 -25.39 -14.73 4.92
CA MET A 465 -24.04 -15.24 5.17
C MET A 465 -23.00 -14.10 5.28
N GLY A 466 -23.15 -13.06 4.46
CA GLY A 466 -22.34 -11.85 4.49
C GLY A 466 -22.52 -11.05 5.78
N ALA A 467 -23.74 -11.00 6.31
CA ALA A 467 -24.00 -10.35 7.60
C ALA A 467 -23.34 -11.10 8.77
N VAL A 468 -23.28 -12.43 8.73
CA VAL A 468 -22.56 -13.25 9.72
C VAL A 468 -21.04 -13.03 9.59
N LYS A 469 -20.51 -13.07 8.37
CA LYS A 469 -19.09 -12.78 8.09
C LYS A 469 -18.67 -11.38 8.53
N ASP A 470 -19.53 -10.38 8.34
CA ASP A 470 -19.34 -9.01 8.84
C ASP A 470 -19.27 -8.97 10.37
N GLY A 471 -20.12 -9.76 11.05
CA GLY A 471 -20.12 -9.90 12.50
C GLY A 471 -18.80 -10.47 13.02
N ILE A 472 -18.34 -11.57 12.42
CA ILE A 472 -17.06 -12.21 12.74
C ILE A 472 -15.89 -11.23 12.47
N ASN A 473 -15.87 -10.60 11.30
CA ASN A 473 -14.85 -9.61 10.96
C ASN A 473 -14.83 -8.43 11.93
N SER A 474 -15.98 -7.98 12.44
CA SER A 474 -16.08 -6.90 13.43
C SER A 474 -15.53 -7.33 14.79
N LEU A 475 -15.79 -8.56 15.23
CA LEU A 475 -15.23 -9.12 16.46
C LEU A 475 -13.71 -9.34 16.37
N VAL A 476 -13.23 -9.90 15.25
CA VAL A 476 -11.79 -10.06 15.00
C VAL A 476 -11.11 -8.70 14.93
N ARG A 477 -11.73 -7.70 14.30
CA ARG A 477 -11.21 -6.31 14.30
C ARG A 477 -11.13 -5.76 15.71
N TYR A 478 -12.16 -5.92 16.53
CA TYR A 478 -12.14 -5.46 17.92
C TYR A 478 -10.98 -6.11 18.69
N TYR A 479 -10.79 -7.42 18.54
CA TYR A 479 -9.67 -8.13 19.16
C TYR A 479 -8.32 -7.61 18.64
N LYS A 480 -8.13 -7.54 17.32
CA LYS A 480 -6.87 -7.09 16.71
C LYS A 480 -6.53 -5.66 17.13
N ASN A 481 -7.48 -4.73 17.02
CA ASN A 481 -7.31 -3.33 17.39
C ASN A 481 -6.83 -3.14 18.85
N ASN A 482 -7.33 -3.94 19.78
CA ASN A 482 -6.98 -3.78 21.21
C ASN A 482 -5.76 -4.61 21.63
N PHE A 483 -5.49 -5.76 20.98
CA PHE A 483 -4.54 -6.75 21.51
C PHE A 483 -3.42 -7.15 20.54
N ALA A 484 -3.54 -6.91 19.23
CA ALA A 484 -2.55 -7.35 18.23
C ALA A 484 -1.97 -6.19 17.40
N ASP A 485 -2.74 -5.12 17.20
CA ASP A 485 -2.39 -4.04 16.27
C ASP A 485 -1.24 -3.17 16.79
N GLY A 486 -1.00 -3.13 18.09
CA GLY A 486 0.21 -2.52 18.65
C GLY A 486 1.48 -3.30 18.31
N PHE A 487 1.44 -4.64 18.25
CA PHE A 487 2.58 -5.44 17.77
C PHE A 487 2.78 -5.28 16.27
N ARG A 488 1.69 -5.23 15.50
CA ARG A 488 1.75 -4.98 14.06
C ARG A 488 2.24 -3.58 13.71
N GLN A 489 1.89 -2.56 14.51
CA GLN A 489 2.41 -1.20 14.33
C GLN A 489 3.92 -1.18 14.51
N ASP A 490 4.44 -1.68 15.64
CA ASP A 490 5.87 -1.78 15.89
C ASP A 490 6.59 -2.57 14.78
N ALA A 491 5.96 -3.64 14.28
CA ALA A 491 6.50 -4.43 13.18
C ALA A 491 6.64 -3.62 11.89
N ILE A 492 5.62 -2.81 11.53
CA ILE A 492 5.67 -1.90 10.38
C ILE A 492 6.77 -0.86 10.59
N ASP A 493 6.86 -0.26 11.78
CA ASP A 493 7.86 0.77 12.09
C ASP A 493 9.29 0.23 12.07
N LEU A 494 9.52 -0.98 12.58
CA LEU A 494 10.80 -1.68 12.44
C LEU A 494 11.14 -1.97 10.98
N PHE A 495 10.16 -2.47 10.21
CA PHE A 495 10.37 -2.89 8.82
C PHE A 495 10.68 -1.71 7.88
N LEU A 496 9.98 -0.59 8.07
CA LEU A 496 10.16 0.64 7.27
C LEU A 496 11.33 1.50 7.76
N GLY A 497 11.97 1.14 8.88
CA GLY A 497 13.13 1.86 9.43
C GLY A 497 12.79 3.09 10.28
N ASN A 498 11.52 3.24 10.68
CA ASN A 498 11.07 4.27 11.63
C ASN A 498 11.58 3.97 13.05
N TYR A 499 11.69 2.68 13.40
CA TYR A 499 12.37 2.21 14.61
C TYR A 499 13.68 1.52 14.25
N ARG A 500 14.76 1.89 14.94
CA ARG A 500 16.08 1.28 14.78
C ARG A 500 16.48 0.63 16.10
N ILE A 501 16.82 -0.65 16.03
CA ILE A 501 17.24 -1.42 17.19
C ILE A 501 18.62 -0.93 17.64
N ASP A 502 18.74 -0.61 18.93
CA ASP A 502 20.04 -0.37 19.58
C ASP A 502 20.60 -1.72 20.08
N GLU A 503 21.85 -2.02 19.72
CA GLU A 503 22.53 -3.26 20.11
C GLU A 503 22.65 -3.43 21.64
N ASN A 504 22.52 -2.32 22.38
CA ASN A 504 22.54 -2.28 23.84
C ASN A 504 21.16 -2.50 24.48
N GLU A 505 20.09 -2.66 23.69
CA GLU A 505 18.77 -3.03 24.23
C GLU A 505 18.83 -4.38 24.95
N GLY A 506 18.33 -4.41 26.18
CA GLY A 506 18.42 -5.59 27.05
C GLY A 506 19.79 -5.76 27.73
N LYS A 507 20.74 -4.84 27.51
CA LYS A 507 22.02 -4.74 28.22
C LYS A 507 22.10 -3.44 29.04
N LEU A 508 22.33 -2.32 28.37
CA LEU A 508 22.48 -0.99 28.98
C LEU A 508 21.20 -0.15 28.81
N VAL A 509 20.47 -0.40 27.73
CA VAL A 509 19.21 0.27 27.41
C VAL A 509 18.05 -0.69 27.68
N LYS A 510 16.97 -0.20 28.28
CA LYS A 510 15.77 -1.01 28.51
C LYS A 510 15.11 -1.31 27.16
N CYS A 511 14.91 -2.59 26.85
CA CYS A 511 14.23 -2.99 25.62
C CYS A 511 12.74 -2.55 25.68
N PRO A 512 12.20 -1.89 24.63
CA PRO A 512 10.80 -1.43 24.62
C PRO A 512 9.80 -2.59 24.67
N LEU A 513 10.22 -3.81 24.31
CA LEU A 513 9.37 -5.00 24.38
C LEU A 513 9.05 -5.44 25.82
N LYS A 514 9.81 -4.98 26.82
CA LYS A 514 9.68 -5.42 28.23
C LYS A 514 8.43 -4.86 28.92
N ASP A 515 7.88 -3.74 28.47
CA ASP A 515 6.81 -2.99 29.18
C ASP A 515 5.37 -3.34 28.79
N ARG A 516 5.13 -4.40 28.00
CA ARG A 516 3.80 -4.67 27.41
C ARG A 516 2.81 -5.48 28.26
N GLN A 517 2.98 -5.57 29.58
CA GLN A 517 2.05 -6.31 30.45
C GLN A 517 1.21 -5.40 31.36
N GLU A 518 0.30 -4.64 30.76
CA GLU A 518 -0.82 -4.09 31.53
C GLU A 518 -1.86 -5.19 31.81
N TRP A 519 -2.12 -5.47 33.08
CA TRP A 519 -3.00 -6.54 33.54
C TRP A 519 -4.42 -6.47 32.96
N LYS A 520 -4.88 -5.26 32.60
CA LYS A 520 -6.18 -5.00 31.98
C LYS A 520 -6.34 -5.65 30.61
N TYR A 521 -5.24 -5.87 29.88
CA TYR A 521 -5.26 -6.49 28.55
C TYR A 521 -5.11 -8.02 28.59
N LEU A 522 -4.55 -8.59 29.66
CA LEU A 522 -4.34 -10.03 29.83
C LEU A 522 -5.64 -10.82 30.05
N THR A 523 -6.55 -10.29 30.87
CA THR A 523 -7.81 -10.98 31.23
C THR A 523 -8.81 -11.06 30.08
N VAL A 524 -8.82 -10.05 29.20
CA VAL A 524 -9.68 -10.03 27.99
C VAL A 524 -9.07 -10.87 26.86
N SER A 525 -7.74 -10.95 26.75
CA SER A 525 -7.05 -11.74 25.72
C SER A 525 -7.25 -13.25 25.90
N LEU A 526 -7.29 -13.75 27.14
CA LEU A 526 -7.50 -15.18 27.45
C LEU A 526 -8.92 -15.65 27.12
N THR A 527 -9.94 -14.82 27.36
CA THR A 527 -11.35 -15.13 27.05
C THR A 527 -11.62 -15.10 25.55
N PHE A 528 -10.99 -14.19 24.79
CA PHE A 528 -11.13 -14.11 23.33
C PHE A 528 -10.32 -15.16 22.56
N LYS A 529 -9.14 -15.58 23.07
CA LYS A 529 -8.37 -16.69 22.45
C LYS A 529 -9.18 -17.99 22.40
N TRP A 530 -10.01 -18.25 23.41
CA TRP A 530 -10.90 -19.42 23.45
C TRP A 530 -12.05 -19.32 22.41
N LEU A 531 -12.59 -18.12 22.20
CA LEU A 531 -13.68 -17.84 21.24
C LEU A 531 -13.24 -17.83 19.77
N THR A 532 -11.96 -17.57 19.49
CA THR A 532 -11.40 -17.47 18.12
C THR A 532 -10.71 -18.76 17.65
N SER A 533 -10.57 -19.74 18.52
CA SER A 533 -10.12 -21.11 18.22
C SER A 533 -11.25 -22.11 17.94
N LEU A 534 -12.50 -21.66 18.04
CA LEU A 534 -13.71 -22.34 17.56
C LEU A 534 -14.05 -21.80 16.16
#